data_AF-A0A7V3SN90-F1
#
_entry.id   AF-A0A7V3SN90-F1
#
_cell.length_a   1.000
_cell.length_b   1.000
_cell.length_c   1.000
_cell.angle_alpha   90.00
_cell.angle_beta   90.00
_cell.angle_gamma   90.00
#
_symmetry.space_group_name_H-M   'P 1'
#
loop_
_entity.id
_entity.type
_entity.pdbx_description
1 polymer ?
#
loop_
_entity_poly.entity_id
_entity_poly.type
_entity_poly.pdbx_seq_one_letter_code
_entity_poly.pdbx_strand_id
1 'polypeptide(L)'
;MASVALACWLDGSVVVGWSYNEAALFRAFYWTDTEDIRDLGILPQSYYAWAYDVSGDGRIAVGETSLLNAGHRALRWRVGMSVEDLNVTYASLLSDGSLLQGAYAISENGRFIVGYGIHATTRRTEAFVLDTEARTFRISGNINLRDYVGDITQVPVQVELRQGGSLVRADTVYTDANANYVLSDVSAGSYQLAFKASHWLRVAVPVILVDADVGGVNVALTNGDVDGDNEVTLFDFGQMVAAFGAMPGDSHWNPEADVDGDGEVTLFDFGILVRSFGAVGD
;
A
#
# COMPACT_ATOMS: atom_id res chain seq x y z
N MET A 1 -16.77 38.45 19.26
CA MET A 1 -15.47 37.88 18.84
C MET A 1 -15.42 37.91 17.33
N ALA A 2 -14.29 38.28 16.73
CA ALA A 2 -14.15 38.33 15.27
C ALA A 2 -13.88 36.94 14.70
N SER A 3 -14.38 36.69 13.50
CA SER A 3 -14.01 35.57 12.66
C SER A 3 -13.69 36.09 11.26
N VAL A 4 -12.82 35.37 10.56
CA VAL A 4 -12.48 35.66 9.17
C VAL A 4 -12.59 34.36 8.39
N ALA A 5 -13.49 34.34 7.41
CA ALA A 5 -13.55 33.29 6.40
C ALA A 5 -12.45 33.54 5.36
N LEU A 6 -11.72 32.50 4.99
CA LEU A 6 -10.59 32.57 4.06
C LEU A 6 -10.81 31.76 2.78
N ALA A 7 -11.54 30.65 2.88
CA ALA A 7 -11.93 29.87 1.72
C ALA A 7 -13.32 29.22 1.91
N CYS A 8 -13.93 28.89 0.79
CA CYS A 8 -15.19 28.16 0.73
C CYS A 8 -15.12 27.12 -0.39
N TRP A 9 -15.78 25.99 -0.18
CA TRP A 9 -16.05 25.05 -1.26
C TRP A 9 -16.98 25.70 -2.30
N LEU A 10 -16.94 25.23 -3.55
CA LEU A 10 -17.56 25.84 -4.73
C LEU A 10 -19.06 26.14 -4.57
N ASP A 11 -19.79 25.30 -3.83
CA ASP A 11 -21.23 25.46 -3.60
C ASP A 11 -21.56 26.33 -2.37
N GLY A 12 -20.55 26.77 -1.63
CA GLY A 12 -20.69 27.58 -0.41
C GLY A 12 -21.19 26.82 0.82
N SER A 13 -21.42 25.51 0.74
CA SER A 13 -21.89 24.70 1.86
C SER A 13 -20.82 24.46 2.91
N VAL A 14 -19.55 24.69 2.58
CA VAL A 14 -18.40 24.55 3.47
C VAL A 14 -17.55 25.81 3.44
N VAL A 15 -17.24 26.35 4.62
CA VAL A 15 -16.38 27.53 4.79
C VAL A 15 -15.31 27.24 5.84
N VAL A 16 -14.07 27.63 5.55
CA VAL A 16 -12.94 27.53 6.48
C VAL A 16 -12.29 28.89 6.70
N GLY A 17 -11.64 29.02 7.85
CA GLY A 17 -10.96 30.24 8.22
C GLY A 17 -10.43 30.18 9.64
N TRP A 18 -10.48 31.31 10.34
CA TRP A 18 -10.11 31.37 11.75
C TRP A 18 -11.05 32.24 12.57
N SER A 19 -11.18 31.90 13.85
CA SER A 19 -11.99 32.60 14.84
C SER A 19 -11.24 32.72 16.16
N TYR A 20 -11.66 33.68 16.99
CA TYR A 20 -11.20 33.74 18.38
C TYR A 20 -12.00 32.76 19.24
N ASN A 21 -11.30 31.96 20.05
CA ASN A 21 -11.92 31.21 21.14
C ASN A 21 -12.09 32.09 22.40
N GLU A 22 -12.67 31.52 23.46
CA GLU A 22 -12.89 32.21 24.75
C GLU A 22 -11.61 32.77 25.40
N ALA A 23 -10.46 32.18 25.08
CA ALA A 23 -9.14 32.62 25.54
C ALA A 23 -8.48 33.66 24.61
N ALA A 24 -9.22 34.19 23.63
CA ALA A 24 -8.73 35.11 22.60
C ALA A 24 -7.57 34.56 21.75
N LEU A 25 -7.50 33.24 21.58
CA LEU A 25 -6.55 32.58 20.70
C LEU A 25 -7.19 32.28 19.34
N PHE A 26 -6.40 32.39 18.27
CA PHE A 26 -6.81 32.00 16.93
C PHE A 26 -7.00 30.49 16.83
N ARG A 27 -8.18 30.08 16.37
CA ARG A 27 -8.51 28.69 16.06
C ARG A 27 -8.95 28.59 14.62
N ALA A 28 -8.39 27.62 13.93
CA ALA A 28 -8.89 27.24 12.62
C ALA A 28 -10.32 26.72 12.81
N PHE A 29 -11.25 27.23 12.01
CA PHE A 29 -12.62 26.75 12.07
C PHE A 29 -13.06 26.15 10.75
N TYR A 30 -14.10 25.34 10.88
CA TYR A 30 -14.87 24.75 9.81
C TYR A 30 -16.36 25.05 10.07
N TRP A 31 -17.06 25.51 9.05
CA TRP A 31 -18.48 25.82 9.11
C TRP A 31 -19.20 25.11 7.97
N THR A 32 -20.43 24.65 8.25
CA THR A 32 -21.32 24.14 7.21
C THR A 32 -22.70 24.78 7.31
N ASP A 33 -23.50 24.67 6.26
CA ASP A 33 -24.90 25.12 6.28
C ASP A 33 -25.78 24.35 7.27
N THR A 34 -25.35 23.15 7.69
CA THR A 34 -26.06 22.29 8.66
C THR A 34 -25.49 22.32 10.09
N GLU A 35 -24.26 22.80 10.28
CA GLU A 35 -23.56 22.83 11.57
C GLU A 35 -22.96 24.22 11.85
N ASP A 36 -23.09 24.71 13.08
CA ASP A 36 -22.41 25.92 13.53
C ASP A 36 -20.87 25.83 13.40
N ILE A 37 -20.18 26.97 13.59
CA ILE A 37 -18.71 27.04 13.56
C ILE A 37 -18.11 26.00 14.51
N ARG A 38 -17.32 25.09 13.95
CA ARG A 38 -16.61 24.03 14.64
C ARG A 38 -15.11 24.29 14.64
N ASP A 39 -14.47 24.08 15.78
CA ASP A 39 -13.00 24.12 15.90
C ASP A 39 -12.40 22.88 15.20
N LEU A 40 -11.43 23.11 14.30
CA LEU A 40 -10.72 22.05 13.59
C LEU A 40 -9.63 21.39 14.44
N GLY A 41 -9.31 21.95 15.60
CA GLY A 41 -8.27 21.46 16.50
C GLY A 41 -6.89 22.00 16.14
N ILE A 42 -5.95 21.81 17.08
CA ILE A 42 -4.56 22.30 17.01
C ILE A 42 -3.58 21.20 17.39
N LEU A 43 -2.34 21.32 16.93
CA LEU A 43 -1.25 20.45 17.40
C LEU A 43 -0.94 20.70 18.89
N PRO A 44 -0.41 19.70 19.62
CA PRO A 44 0.13 19.93 20.95
C PRO A 44 1.17 21.07 20.97
N GLN A 45 1.12 21.92 22.00
CA GLN A 45 2.02 23.09 22.15
C GLN A 45 1.87 24.18 21.07
N SER A 46 0.75 24.18 20.35
CA SER A 46 0.34 25.28 19.48
C SER A 46 -0.54 26.30 20.22
N TYR A 47 -0.44 27.57 19.83
CA TYR A 47 -1.34 28.63 20.29
C TYR A 47 -2.28 29.16 19.21
N TYR A 48 -1.91 29.04 17.94
CA TYR A 48 -2.64 29.67 16.83
C TYR A 48 -2.74 28.69 15.66
N ALA A 49 -3.90 28.64 15.03
CA ALA A 49 -4.10 27.90 13.80
C ALA A 49 -4.97 28.70 12.83
N TRP A 50 -4.64 28.59 11.54
CA TRP A 50 -5.37 29.20 10.44
C TRP A 50 -5.65 28.13 9.40
N ALA A 51 -6.89 28.01 8.95
CA ALA A 51 -7.24 27.24 7.75
C ALA A 51 -7.33 28.20 6.56
N TYR A 52 -6.52 27.95 5.53
CA TYR A 52 -6.41 28.82 4.36
C TYR A 52 -7.24 28.34 3.18
N ASP A 53 -7.41 27.03 3.02
CA ASP A 53 -8.10 26.44 1.87
C ASP A 53 -8.76 25.10 2.21
N VAL A 54 -9.72 24.68 1.39
CA VAL A 54 -10.50 23.45 1.55
C VAL A 54 -10.69 22.71 0.22
N SER A 55 -10.65 21.38 0.24
CA SER A 55 -10.83 20.52 -0.94
C SER A 55 -12.23 20.65 -1.57
N GLY A 56 -12.34 20.21 -2.81
CA GLY A 56 -13.56 20.25 -3.62
C GLY A 56 -14.68 19.30 -3.16
N ASP A 57 -14.48 18.57 -2.08
CA ASP A 57 -15.51 17.79 -1.40
C ASP A 57 -15.73 18.26 0.05
N GLY A 58 -15.11 19.36 0.45
CA GLY A 58 -15.20 19.91 1.80
C GLY A 58 -14.48 19.09 2.88
N ARG A 59 -13.87 17.95 2.56
CA ARG A 59 -13.38 16.99 3.59
C ARG A 59 -11.98 17.27 4.09
N ILE A 60 -11.17 18.02 3.35
CA ILE A 60 -9.78 18.30 3.70
C ILE A 60 -9.56 19.79 3.74
N ALA A 61 -9.16 20.33 4.87
CA ALA A 61 -8.68 21.70 5.00
C ALA A 61 -7.16 21.72 5.18
N VAL A 62 -6.51 22.76 4.71
CA VAL A 62 -5.06 22.98 4.88
C VAL A 62 -4.79 24.33 5.47
N GLY A 63 -3.63 24.46 6.11
CA GLY A 63 -3.28 25.71 6.74
C GLY A 63 -1.96 25.67 7.47
N GLU A 64 -1.87 26.46 8.53
CA GLU A 64 -0.67 26.55 9.34
C GLU A 64 -0.96 26.73 10.81
N THR A 65 0.07 26.50 11.61
CA THR A 65 0.05 26.76 13.03
C THR A 65 1.37 27.32 13.51
N SER A 66 1.34 28.09 14.61
CA SER A 66 2.55 28.54 15.30
C SER A 66 2.78 27.73 16.57
N LEU A 67 3.86 26.95 16.59
CA LEU A 67 4.32 26.19 17.76
C LEU A 67 5.17 27.04 18.70
N LEU A 68 5.08 26.75 20.00
CA LEU A 68 5.96 27.35 21.00
C LEU A 68 7.42 26.99 20.71
N ASN A 69 8.28 27.99 20.51
CA ASN A 69 9.73 27.83 20.31
C ASN A 69 10.17 26.99 19.09
N ALA A 70 9.25 26.63 18.19
CA ALA A 70 9.55 25.78 17.03
C ALA A 70 9.11 26.39 15.68
N GLY A 71 8.47 27.56 15.70
CA GLY A 71 8.05 28.28 14.49
C GLY A 71 6.77 27.72 13.87
N HIS A 72 6.52 28.06 12.60
CA HIS A 72 5.32 27.65 11.88
C HIS A 72 5.38 26.18 11.45
N ARG A 73 4.24 25.49 11.41
CA ARG A 73 4.05 24.16 10.82
C ARG A 73 2.89 24.16 9.86
N ALA A 74 3.10 23.57 8.69
CA ALA A 74 2.04 23.33 7.73
C ALA A 74 1.13 22.20 8.24
N LEU A 75 -0.17 22.45 8.22
CA LEU A 75 -1.19 21.54 8.74
C LEU A 75 -2.10 21.02 7.65
N ARG A 76 -2.64 19.83 7.92
CA ARG A 76 -3.84 19.32 7.26
C ARG A 76 -4.86 18.90 8.32
N TRP A 77 -6.12 19.21 8.05
CA TRP A 77 -7.26 18.68 8.79
C TRP A 77 -8.10 17.81 7.87
N ARG A 78 -8.39 16.59 8.32
CA ARG A 78 -9.45 15.77 7.72
C ARG A 78 -10.70 15.96 8.58
N VAL A 79 -11.76 16.49 8.00
CA VAL A 79 -12.97 16.85 8.74
C VAL A 79 -13.53 15.62 9.46
N GLY A 80 -13.75 15.75 10.77
CA GLY A 80 -14.17 14.65 11.65
C GLY A 80 -13.03 13.80 12.23
N MET A 81 -11.77 14.05 11.85
CA MET A 81 -10.57 13.40 12.38
C MET A 81 -9.68 14.41 13.12
N SER A 82 -8.47 13.98 13.50
CA SER A 82 -7.46 14.83 14.12
C SER A 82 -6.72 15.70 13.09
N VAL A 83 -6.20 16.83 13.56
CA VAL A 83 -5.17 17.61 12.88
C VAL A 83 -3.91 16.76 12.63
N GLU A 84 -3.28 16.97 11.48
CA GLU A 84 -2.05 16.30 11.06
C GLU A 84 -0.94 17.34 10.80
N ASP A 85 0.27 17.08 11.29
CA ASP A 85 1.48 17.83 10.92
C ASP A 85 2.04 17.25 9.63
N LEU A 86 2.08 18.05 8.55
CA LEU A 86 2.60 17.60 7.26
C LEU A 86 4.08 17.20 7.33
N ASN A 87 4.85 17.72 8.29
CA ASN A 87 6.25 17.35 8.50
C ASN A 87 6.42 15.97 9.14
N VAL A 88 5.37 15.43 9.76
CA VAL A 88 5.36 14.07 10.31
C VAL A 88 4.81 13.11 9.28
N THR A 89 3.64 13.44 8.72
CA THR A 89 2.94 12.58 7.76
C THR A 89 3.72 12.36 6.47
N TYR A 90 4.44 13.39 6.01
CA TYR A 90 5.20 13.36 4.75
C TYR A 90 6.71 13.46 4.98
N ALA A 91 7.19 13.09 6.17
CA ALA A 91 8.61 13.13 6.52
C ALA A 91 9.51 12.42 5.48
N SER A 92 9.04 11.32 4.89
CA SER A 92 9.77 10.56 3.87
C SER A 92 9.95 11.30 2.54
N LEU A 93 9.16 12.35 2.28
CA LEU A 93 9.28 13.19 1.09
C LEU A 93 10.19 14.40 1.32
N LEU A 94 10.59 14.66 2.57
CA LEU A 94 11.41 15.81 2.94
C LEU A 94 12.89 15.42 3.01
N SER A 95 13.76 16.29 2.52
CA SER A 95 15.19 16.17 2.79
C SER A 95 15.48 16.45 4.27
N ASP A 96 16.46 15.76 4.85
CA ASP A 96 16.80 15.87 6.27
C ASP A 96 17.00 17.35 6.70
N GLY A 97 16.15 17.79 7.64
CA GLY A 97 16.15 19.15 8.18
C GLY A 97 15.30 20.16 7.41
N SER A 98 14.63 19.76 6.32
CA SER A 98 13.65 20.61 5.64
C SER A 98 12.35 20.66 6.44
N LEU A 99 11.63 21.77 6.32
CA LEU A 99 10.45 22.03 7.14
C LEU A 99 9.36 22.73 6.34
N LEU A 100 8.17 22.13 6.27
CA LEU A 100 6.95 22.74 5.75
C LEU A 100 6.34 23.66 6.82
N GLN A 101 6.20 24.94 6.50
CA GLN A 101 5.82 25.98 7.46
C GLN A 101 4.36 26.42 7.32
N GLY A 102 3.86 26.57 6.09
CA GLY A 102 2.45 26.88 5.86
C GLY A 102 1.95 26.24 4.58
N ALA A 103 0.75 25.66 4.61
CA ALA A 103 0.05 25.12 3.45
C ALA A 103 -1.09 26.07 3.08
N TYR A 104 -1.01 26.72 1.92
CA TYR A 104 -1.91 27.79 1.53
C TYR A 104 -3.04 27.37 0.60
N ALA A 105 -2.84 26.31 -0.19
CA ALA A 105 -3.88 25.83 -1.08
C ALA A 105 -3.82 24.31 -1.24
N ILE A 106 -4.97 23.73 -1.57
CA ILE A 106 -5.15 22.31 -1.83
C ILE A 106 -5.92 22.12 -3.13
N SER A 107 -5.55 21.11 -3.93
CA SER A 107 -6.28 20.80 -5.15
C SER A 107 -7.69 20.28 -4.85
N GLU A 108 -8.59 20.41 -5.81
CA GLU A 108 -10.01 20.02 -5.69
C GLU A 108 -10.18 18.57 -5.22
N ASN A 109 -9.37 17.65 -5.74
CA ASN A 109 -9.36 16.25 -5.34
C ASN A 109 -8.59 15.94 -4.03
N GLY A 110 -8.08 16.96 -3.34
CA GLY A 110 -7.32 16.81 -2.10
C GLY A 110 -5.88 16.31 -2.27
N ARG A 111 -5.41 16.06 -3.50
CA ARG A 111 -4.13 15.42 -3.78
C ARG A 111 -2.92 16.33 -3.60
N PHE A 112 -2.93 17.52 -4.17
CA PHE A 112 -1.79 18.42 -4.15
C PHE A 112 -1.98 19.51 -3.12
N ILE A 113 -1.00 19.70 -2.25
CA ILE A 113 -0.96 20.79 -1.28
C ILE A 113 0.21 21.70 -1.67
N VAL A 114 -0.03 23.00 -1.75
CA VAL A 114 1.02 23.99 -2.03
C VAL A 114 1.18 24.96 -0.87
N GLY A 115 2.38 25.49 -0.71
CA GLY A 115 2.71 26.32 0.44
C GLY A 115 4.16 26.76 0.42
N TYR A 116 4.68 27.07 1.61
CA TYR A 116 6.07 27.45 1.78
C TYR A 116 6.73 26.71 2.95
N GLY A 117 8.05 26.57 2.86
CA GLY A 117 8.86 25.91 3.87
C GLY A 117 10.32 26.33 3.80
N ILE A 118 11.11 25.86 4.76
CA ILE A 118 12.56 26.04 4.77
C ILE A 118 13.20 24.80 4.13
N HIS A 119 14.01 25.01 3.11
CA HIS A 119 14.84 23.96 2.54
C HIS A 119 16.18 23.87 3.30
N ALA A 120 16.50 22.67 3.83
CA ALA A 120 17.60 22.48 4.77
C ALA A 120 18.96 22.93 4.23
N THR A 121 19.25 22.56 2.98
CA THR A 121 20.56 22.77 2.34
C THR A 121 20.79 24.22 1.96
N THR A 122 19.77 24.89 1.42
CA THR A 122 19.86 26.29 0.97
C THR A 122 19.59 27.28 2.09
N ARG A 123 18.97 26.83 3.19
CA ARG A 123 18.47 27.67 4.30
C ARG A 123 17.52 28.77 3.84
N ARG A 124 16.87 28.58 2.69
CA ARG A 124 15.94 29.55 2.11
C ARG A 124 14.51 29.12 2.37
N THR A 125 13.65 30.14 2.48
CA THR A 125 12.21 29.94 2.36
C THR A 125 11.87 29.74 0.89
N GLU A 126 11.29 28.59 0.57
CA GLU A 126 10.96 28.17 -0.77
C GLU A 126 9.49 27.73 -0.82
N ALA A 127 8.86 27.91 -1.99
CA ALA A 127 7.54 27.35 -2.23
C ALA A 127 7.66 25.83 -2.41
N PHE A 128 6.66 25.08 -1.95
CA PHE A 128 6.58 23.64 -2.18
C PHE A 128 5.29 23.27 -2.91
N VAL A 129 5.34 22.15 -3.62
CA VAL A 129 4.19 21.37 -4.06
C VAL A 129 4.35 19.99 -3.45
N LEU A 130 3.37 19.57 -2.65
CA LEU A 130 3.32 18.29 -1.95
C LEU A 130 2.26 17.42 -2.61
N ASP A 131 2.65 16.25 -3.08
CA ASP A 131 1.73 15.21 -3.54
C ASP A 131 1.36 14.33 -2.33
N THR A 132 0.09 14.33 -1.96
CA THR A 132 -0.41 13.65 -0.76
C THR A 132 -0.66 12.17 -0.95
N GLU A 133 -0.68 11.69 -2.20
CA GLU A 133 -0.78 10.27 -2.52
C GLU A 133 0.56 9.58 -2.24
N ALA A 134 0.49 8.39 -1.65
CA ALA A 134 1.66 7.53 -1.59
C ALA A 134 2.05 7.20 -3.04
N ARG A 135 3.27 7.54 -3.43
CA ARG A 135 3.81 7.08 -4.71
C ARG A 135 3.82 5.55 -4.67
N THR A 136 3.05 4.96 -5.57
CA THR A 136 3.07 3.53 -5.80
C THR A 136 3.84 3.21 -7.07
N PHE A 137 4.35 1.99 -7.09
CA PHE A 137 5.20 1.45 -8.14
C PHE A 137 4.70 0.06 -8.50
N ARG A 138 5.26 -0.48 -9.58
CA ARG A 138 5.00 -1.84 -10.01
C ARG A 138 6.20 -2.74 -9.74
N ILE A 139 5.92 -3.97 -9.32
CA ILE A 139 6.90 -5.06 -9.32
C ILE A 139 6.52 -5.99 -10.47
N SER A 140 7.49 -6.38 -11.29
CA SER A 140 7.26 -7.29 -12.40
C SER A 140 8.39 -8.31 -12.54
N GLY A 141 8.05 -9.45 -13.12
CA GLY A 141 8.99 -10.52 -13.36
C GLY A 141 8.30 -11.73 -13.96
N ASN A 142 8.95 -12.89 -13.81
CA ASN A 142 8.52 -14.16 -14.34
C ASN A 142 8.32 -15.18 -13.20
N ILE A 143 7.23 -15.95 -13.25
CA ILE A 143 6.97 -17.05 -12.31
C ILE A 143 7.03 -18.36 -13.09
N ASN A 144 8.15 -19.07 -12.98
CA ASN A 144 8.30 -20.38 -13.59
C ASN A 144 7.65 -21.46 -12.70
N LEU A 145 6.47 -21.93 -13.10
CA LEU A 145 5.80 -23.09 -12.50
C LEU A 145 6.45 -24.36 -13.07
N ARG A 146 7.39 -24.95 -12.31
CA ARG A 146 8.16 -26.09 -12.80
C ARG A 146 7.28 -27.33 -12.94
N ASP A 147 7.65 -28.14 -13.93
CA ASP A 147 7.06 -29.47 -14.17
C ASP A 147 5.55 -29.44 -14.43
N TYR A 148 5.03 -28.34 -14.96
CA TYR A 148 3.62 -28.16 -15.30
C TYR A 148 3.44 -28.05 -16.81
N VAL A 149 2.49 -28.80 -17.36
CA VAL A 149 2.18 -28.84 -18.78
C VAL A 149 0.81 -28.23 -19.11
N GLY A 150 -0.02 -28.01 -18.09
CA GLY A 150 -1.30 -27.31 -18.21
C GLY A 150 -1.17 -25.81 -18.56
N ASP A 151 -2.31 -25.13 -18.65
CA ASP A 151 -2.34 -23.69 -18.95
C ASP A 151 -1.93 -22.85 -17.73
N ILE A 152 -0.67 -22.41 -17.71
CA ILE A 152 -0.09 -21.56 -16.67
C ILE A 152 -0.85 -20.24 -16.45
N THR A 153 -1.63 -19.78 -17.42
CA THR A 153 -2.42 -18.54 -17.29
C THR A 153 -3.65 -18.71 -16.40
N GLN A 154 -4.05 -19.97 -16.13
CA GLN A 154 -5.18 -20.30 -15.28
C GLN A 154 -4.77 -20.64 -13.84
N VAL A 155 -3.48 -20.75 -13.56
CA VAL A 155 -2.98 -21.09 -12.22
C VAL A 155 -2.94 -19.83 -11.34
N PRO A 156 -3.75 -19.75 -10.26
CA PRO A 156 -3.66 -18.65 -9.31
C PRO A 156 -2.39 -18.79 -8.46
N VAL A 157 -1.57 -17.73 -8.42
CA VAL A 157 -0.39 -17.67 -7.55
C VAL A 157 -0.63 -16.65 -6.45
N GLN A 158 -0.58 -17.07 -5.20
CA GLN A 158 -0.60 -16.17 -4.05
C GLN A 158 0.75 -15.45 -3.95
N VAL A 159 0.71 -14.12 -3.89
CA VAL A 159 1.87 -13.25 -3.70
C VAL A 159 1.69 -12.45 -2.42
N GLU A 160 2.56 -12.68 -1.45
CA GLU A 160 2.57 -11.98 -0.18
C GLU A 160 3.71 -10.97 -0.13
N LEU A 161 3.39 -9.71 0.13
CA LEU A 161 4.36 -8.67 0.48
C LEU A 161 4.52 -8.67 1.98
N ARG A 162 5.72 -8.99 2.45
CA ARG A 162 6.06 -9.02 3.88
C ARG A 162 7.11 -7.98 4.21
N GLN A 163 6.96 -7.30 5.34
CA GLN A 163 7.94 -6.34 5.85
C GLN A 163 8.23 -6.64 7.32
N GLY A 164 9.50 -6.83 7.66
CA GLY A 164 9.89 -7.22 9.02
C GLY A 164 9.28 -8.56 9.48
N GLY A 165 8.92 -9.45 8.55
CA GLY A 165 8.26 -10.74 8.82
C GLY A 165 6.73 -10.67 8.92
N SER A 166 6.14 -9.47 9.00
CA SER A 166 4.69 -9.30 9.01
C SER A 166 4.13 -9.19 7.59
N LEU A 167 2.95 -9.78 7.36
CA LEU A 167 2.20 -9.62 6.12
C LEU A 167 1.68 -8.18 6.02
N VAL A 168 2.04 -7.51 4.92
CA VAL A 168 1.58 -6.14 4.60
C VAL A 168 0.41 -6.19 3.61
N ARG A 169 0.53 -7.07 2.60
CA ARG A 169 -0.45 -7.22 1.53
C ARG A 169 -0.36 -8.64 0.97
N ALA A 170 -1.49 -9.18 0.56
CA ALA A 170 -1.56 -10.43 -0.20
C ALA A 170 -2.41 -10.20 -1.45
N ASP A 171 -1.96 -10.72 -2.58
CA ASP A 171 -2.67 -10.67 -3.86
C ASP A 171 -2.67 -12.06 -4.50
N THR A 172 -3.67 -12.33 -5.31
CA THR A 172 -3.65 -13.47 -6.24
C THR A 172 -3.31 -12.94 -7.62
N VAL A 173 -2.22 -13.43 -8.21
CA VAL A 173 -1.78 -13.06 -9.57
C VAL A 173 -1.95 -14.22 -10.52
N TYR A 174 -2.23 -13.89 -11.78
CA TYR A 174 -2.21 -14.81 -12.92
C TYR A 174 -1.08 -14.37 -13.85
N THR A 175 -0.38 -15.34 -14.42
CA THR A 175 0.68 -15.05 -15.38
C THR A 175 0.13 -14.90 -16.80
N ASP A 176 0.86 -14.17 -17.66
CA ASP A 176 0.62 -14.20 -19.10
C ASP A 176 1.15 -15.51 -19.72
N ALA A 177 0.93 -15.71 -21.03
CA ALA A 177 1.39 -16.91 -21.74
C ALA A 177 2.93 -17.09 -21.77
N ASN A 178 3.70 -16.07 -21.39
CA ASN A 178 5.15 -16.14 -21.24
C ASN A 178 5.57 -16.24 -19.76
N ALA A 179 4.63 -16.56 -18.86
CA ALA A 179 4.81 -16.67 -17.42
C ALA A 179 5.15 -15.34 -16.70
N ASN A 180 4.88 -14.19 -17.31
CA ASN A 180 5.14 -12.89 -16.68
C ASN A 180 3.99 -12.46 -15.77
N TYR A 181 4.32 -11.75 -14.70
CA TYR A 181 3.36 -11.12 -13.80
C TYR A 181 3.69 -9.64 -13.58
N VAL A 182 2.68 -8.88 -13.16
CA VAL A 182 2.83 -7.50 -12.69
C VAL A 182 1.99 -7.32 -11.45
N LEU A 183 2.64 -6.92 -10.36
CA LEU A 183 2.01 -6.43 -9.16
C LEU A 183 2.03 -4.91 -9.19
N SER A 184 0.86 -4.28 -9.12
CA SER A 184 0.72 -2.81 -9.13
C SER A 184 0.42 -2.26 -7.75
N ASP A 185 0.51 -0.94 -7.62
CA ASP A 185 0.13 -0.21 -6.41
C ASP A 185 0.95 -0.57 -5.17
N VAL A 186 2.27 -0.77 -5.35
CA VAL A 186 3.19 -1.08 -4.26
C VAL A 186 3.90 0.18 -3.80
N SER A 187 3.74 0.56 -2.54
CA SER A 187 4.46 1.70 -1.94
C SER A 187 5.98 1.45 -1.89
N ALA A 188 6.76 2.53 -1.81
CA ALA A 188 8.19 2.43 -1.52
C ALA A 188 8.44 1.68 -0.20
N GLY A 189 9.45 0.83 -0.18
CA GLY A 189 9.78 0.01 0.97
C GLY A 189 10.71 -1.15 0.64
N SER A 190 11.25 -1.78 1.69
CA SER A 190 11.94 -3.06 1.59
C SER A 190 10.98 -4.17 1.99
N TYR A 191 10.83 -5.17 1.12
CA TYR A 191 9.88 -6.26 1.24
C TYR A 191 10.56 -7.62 1.02
N GLN A 192 9.99 -8.65 1.62
CA GLN A 192 10.12 -10.04 1.19
C GLN A 192 8.85 -10.39 0.41
N LEU A 193 9.01 -10.72 -0.86
CA LEU A 193 7.93 -11.06 -1.77
C LEU A 193 7.85 -12.58 -1.89
N ALA A 194 6.84 -13.18 -1.27
CA ALA A 194 6.67 -14.63 -1.22
C ALA A 194 5.61 -15.09 -2.21
N PHE A 195 5.93 -16.12 -2.99
CA PHE A 195 5.09 -16.69 -4.04
C PHE A 195 4.72 -18.12 -3.65
N LYS A 196 3.44 -18.45 -3.65
CA LYS A 196 2.93 -19.79 -3.35
C LYS A 196 1.75 -20.08 -4.29
N ALA A 197 1.90 -21.13 -5.09
CA ALA A 197 0.80 -21.72 -5.85
C ALA A 197 0.30 -22.98 -5.11
N SER A 198 -0.70 -23.67 -5.64
CA SER A 198 -1.42 -24.71 -4.92
C SER A 198 -0.49 -25.87 -4.49
N HIS A 199 0.07 -26.60 -5.46
CA HIS A 199 0.96 -27.74 -5.21
C HIS A 199 2.47 -27.46 -5.38
N TRP A 200 2.86 -26.19 -5.43
CA TRP A 200 4.27 -25.80 -5.48
C TRP A 200 4.75 -25.21 -4.17
N LEU A 201 5.98 -25.53 -3.77
CA LEU A 201 6.66 -24.94 -2.62
C LEU A 201 6.76 -23.41 -2.73
N ARG A 202 6.60 -22.73 -1.58
CA ARG A 202 6.74 -21.28 -1.47
C ARG A 202 8.18 -20.86 -1.74
N VAL A 203 8.34 -19.76 -2.45
CA VAL A 203 9.64 -19.08 -2.64
C VAL A 203 9.51 -17.61 -2.28
N ALA A 204 10.45 -17.08 -1.49
CA ALA A 204 10.49 -15.69 -1.07
C ALA A 204 11.75 -14.97 -1.56
N VAL A 205 11.58 -13.78 -2.16
CA VAL A 205 12.69 -12.97 -2.67
C VAL A 205 12.66 -11.54 -2.12
N PRO A 206 13.81 -10.95 -1.79
CA PRO A 206 13.86 -9.55 -1.36
C PRO A 206 13.62 -8.60 -2.52
N VAL A 207 12.80 -7.57 -2.30
CA VAL A 207 12.57 -6.47 -3.25
C VAL A 207 12.63 -5.14 -2.53
N ILE A 208 13.34 -4.17 -3.12
CA ILE A 208 13.44 -2.80 -2.59
C ILE A 208 12.86 -1.84 -3.62
N LEU A 209 11.83 -1.10 -3.23
CA LEU A 209 11.23 -0.03 -4.00
C LEU A 209 11.58 1.31 -3.36
N VAL A 210 12.08 2.25 -4.18
CA VAL A 210 12.47 3.58 -3.71
C VAL A 210 11.65 4.64 -4.44
N ASP A 211 11.92 4.81 -5.74
CA ASP A 211 11.32 5.87 -6.56
C ASP A 211 11.04 5.45 -8.00
N ALA A 212 11.07 4.14 -8.29
CA ALA A 212 10.80 3.58 -9.61
C ALA A 212 10.20 2.16 -9.53
N ASP A 213 9.56 1.75 -10.64
CA ASP A 213 9.16 0.36 -10.88
C ASP A 213 10.37 -0.58 -10.80
N VAL A 214 10.14 -1.78 -10.28
CA VAL A 214 11.13 -2.86 -10.22
C VAL A 214 10.72 -3.98 -11.17
N GLY A 215 11.62 -4.36 -12.07
CA GLY A 215 11.46 -5.48 -12.99
C GLY A 215 12.47 -6.60 -12.73
N GLY A 216 12.27 -7.75 -13.37
CA GLY A 216 13.20 -8.88 -13.31
C GLY A 216 13.16 -9.66 -11.99
N VAL A 217 12.09 -9.51 -11.20
CA VAL A 217 11.87 -10.28 -9.98
C VAL A 217 11.33 -11.66 -10.38
N ASN A 218 12.25 -12.52 -10.81
CA ASN A 218 11.93 -13.84 -11.33
C ASN A 218 12.03 -14.91 -10.25
N VAL A 219 11.06 -15.82 -10.20
CA VAL A 219 11.05 -16.96 -9.28
C VAL A 219 10.76 -18.25 -10.05
N ALA A 220 11.17 -19.37 -9.48
CA ALA A 220 10.82 -20.69 -10.00
C ALA A 220 10.29 -21.52 -8.84
N LEU A 221 9.03 -21.93 -8.91
CA LEU A 221 8.38 -22.69 -7.85
C LEU A 221 8.61 -24.18 -8.10
N THR A 222 8.97 -24.91 -7.06
CA THR A 222 9.23 -26.36 -7.12
C THR A 222 7.94 -27.10 -6.81
N ASN A 223 7.55 -28.02 -7.68
CA ASN A 223 6.29 -28.75 -7.59
C ASN A 223 6.40 -29.94 -6.61
N GLY A 224 5.28 -30.42 -6.08
CA GLY A 224 5.15 -31.69 -5.34
C GLY A 224 4.53 -31.59 -3.94
N ASP A 225 4.13 -30.39 -3.51
CA ASP A 225 3.56 -30.09 -2.18
C ASP A 225 2.03 -30.16 -2.25
N VAL A 226 1.52 -31.38 -2.36
CA VAL A 226 0.12 -31.71 -2.65
C VAL A 226 -0.79 -31.37 -1.47
N ASP A 227 -0.30 -31.48 -0.23
CA ASP A 227 -1.08 -31.16 0.97
C ASP A 227 -0.94 -29.71 1.46
N GLY A 228 -0.02 -28.94 0.85
CA GLY A 228 0.12 -27.50 1.03
C GLY A 228 0.87 -27.11 2.30
N ASP A 229 1.57 -28.04 2.94
CA ASP A 229 2.32 -27.81 4.17
C ASP A 229 3.69 -27.15 3.95
N ASN A 230 4.06 -26.90 2.69
CA ASN A 230 5.32 -26.29 2.26
C ASN A 230 6.54 -27.23 2.38
N GLU A 231 6.31 -28.54 2.39
CA GLU A 231 7.30 -29.60 2.28
C GLU A 231 6.84 -30.63 1.22
N VAL A 232 7.77 -31.43 0.69
CA VAL A 232 7.44 -32.55 -0.19
C VAL A 232 7.82 -33.84 0.53
N THR A 233 6.82 -34.57 1.02
CA THR A 233 6.98 -35.69 1.93
C THR A 233 6.21 -36.94 1.50
N LEU A 234 6.15 -37.94 2.37
CA LEU A 234 5.32 -39.13 2.17
C LEU A 234 3.82 -38.84 2.35
N PHE A 235 3.45 -37.72 2.98
CA PHE A 235 2.05 -37.34 3.12
C PHE A 235 1.47 -36.88 1.78
N ASP A 236 2.21 -36.08 1.02
CA ASP A 236 1.91 -35.73 -0.37
C ASP A 236 1.76 -36.97 -1.25
N PHE A 237 2.73 -37.89 -1.16
CA PHE A 237 2.68 -39.16 -1.87
C PHE A 237 1.42 -39.96 -1.52
N GLY A 238 1.01 -39.97 -0.25
CA GLY A 238 -0.21 -40.62 0.20
C GLY A 238 -1.47 -40.04 -0.46
N GLN A 239 -1.52 -38.72 -0.64
CA GLN A 239 -2.63 -38.04 -1.36
C GLN A 239 -2.66 -38.42 -2.84
N MET A 240 -1.50 -38.50 -3.49
CA MET A 240 -1.42 -38.94 -4.89
C MET A 240 -1.85 -40.40 -5.07
N VAL A 241 -1.46 -41.29 -4.16
CA VAL A 241 -1.91 -42.70 -4.18
C VAL A 241 -3.42 -42.81 -4.02
N ALA A 242 -4.02 -41.99 -3.15
CA ALA A 242 -5.46 -41.99 -2.95
C ALA A 242 -6.23 -41.52 -4.20
N ALA A 243 -5.62 -40.69 -5.04
CA ALA A 243 -6.19 -40.15 -6.26
C ALA A 243 -5.72 -40.85 -7.54
N PHE A 244 -4.89 -41.89 -7.46
CA PHE A 244 -4.27 -42.52 -8.63
C PHE A 244 -5.31 -43.03 -9.66
N GLY A 245 -5.14 -42.62 -10.92
CA GLY A 245 -6.02 -42.92 -12.04
C GLY A 245 -7.35 -42.15 -12.03
N ALA A 246 -7.50 -41.15 -11.15
CA ALA A 246 -8.68 -40.31 -11.11
C ALA A 246 -8.61 -39.20 -12.17
N MET A 247 -9.79 -38.83 -12.68
CA MET A 247 -10.00 -37.66 -13.54
C MET A 247 -11.07 -36.74 -12.93
N PRO A 248 -11.20 -35.47 -13.38
CA PRO A 248 -12.27 -34.59 -12.95
C PRO A 248 -13.66 -35.24 -13.08
N GLY A 249 -14.33 -35.39 -11.93
CA GLY A 249 -15.66 -36.01 -11.84
C GLY A 249 -15.66 -37.36 -11.10
N ASP A 250 -14.51 -38.00 -10.93
CA ASP A 250 -14.39 -39.20 -10.11
C ASP A 250 -14.51 -38.89 -8.61
N SER A 251 -15.06 -39.83 -7.84
CA SER A 251 -15.30 -39.63 -6.40
C SER A 251 -14.02 -39.46 -5.57
N HIS A 252 -12.89 -39.93 -6.10
CA HIS A 252 -11.56 -39.84 -5.49
C HIS A 252 -10.64 -38.87 -6.26
N TRP A 253 -11.20 -37.98 -7.08
CA TRP A 253 -10.45 -36.90 -7.71
C TRP A 253 -9.90 -35.94 -6.66
N ASN A 254 -8.60 -35.68 -6.71
CA ASN A 254 -7.94 -34.61 -5.98
C ASN A 254 -7.23 -33.70 -6.99
N PRO A 255 -7.70 -32.46 -7.23
CA PRO A 255 -7.07 -31.56 -8.19
C PRO A 255 -5.64 -31.18 -7.81
N GLU A 256 -5.25 -31.28 -6.53
CA GLU A 256 -3.87 -30.99 -6.12
C GLU A 256 -2.91 -32.16 -6.37
N ALA A 257 -3.43 -33.36 -6.66
CA ALA A 257 -2.63 -34.53 -6.98
C ALA A 257 -2.33 -34.66 -8.49
N ASP A 258 -3.05 -33.92 -9.34
CA ASP A 258 -2.72 -33.69 -10.76
C ASP A 258 -1.73 -32.53 -10.81
N VAL A 259 -0.46 -32.85 -10.58
CA VAL A 259 0.59 -31.84 -10.37
C VAL A 259 1.19 -31.36 -11.68
N ASP A 260 1.07 -32.11 -12.78
CA ASP A 260 1.45 -31.59 -14.10
C ASP A 260 0.30 -30.86 -14.83
N GLY A 261 -0.93 -31.02 -14.37
CA GLY A 261 -2.11 -30.30 -14.86
C GLY A 261 -2.63 -30.83 -16.18
N ASP A 262 -2.38 -32.10 -16.50
CA ASP A 262 -2.87 -32.75 -17.72
C ASP A 262 -4.30 -33.28 -17.61
N GLY A 263 -4.88 -33.26 -16.40
CA GLY A 263 -6.25 -33.67 -16.12
C GLY A 263 -6.41 -35.13 -15.67
N GLU A 264 -5.32 -35.84 -15.36
CA GLU A 264 -5.35 -37.20 -14.84
C GLU A 264 -4.21 -37.45 -13.85
N VAL A 265 -4.47 -38.10 -12.71
CA VAL A 265 -3.39 -38.46 -11.77
C VAL A 265 -2.71 -39.76 -12.20
N THR A 266 -1.51 -39.67 -12.78
CA THR A 266 -0.77 -40.80 -13.37
C THR A 266 0.62 -41.00 -12.77
N LEU A 267 1.40 -41.94 -13.31
CA LEU A 267 2.80 -42.11 -12.90
C LEU A 267 3.71 -40.91 -13.27
N PHE A 268 3.28 -40.03 -14.17
CA PHE A 268 4.03 -38.83 -14.53
C PHE A 268 4.05 -37.82 -13.38
N ASP A 269 2.89 -37.61 -12.74
CA ASP A 269 2.74 -36.83 -11.52
C ASP A 269 3.64 -37.35 -10.40
N PHE A 270 3.62 -38.67 -10.17
CA PHE A 270 4.48 -39.30 -9.16
C PHE A 270 5.96 -39.08 -9.47
N GLY A 271 6.32 -39.08 -10.76
CA GLY A 271 7.66 -38.75 -11.21
C GLY A 271 8.08 -37.33 -10.83
N ILE A 272 7.16 -36.38 -10.78
CA ILE A 272 7.41 -34.98 -10.35
C ILE A 272 7.65 -34.94 -8.84
N LEU A 273 6.74 -35.53 -8.05
CA LEU A 273 6.92 -35.59 -6.60
C LEU A 273 8.25 -36.24 -6.22
N VAL A 274 8.63 -37.36 -6.86
CA VAL A 274 9.88 -38.06 -6.59
C VAL A 274 11.11 -37.18 -6.90
N ARG A 275 11.06 -36.31 -7.92
CA ARG A 275 12.16 -35.38 -8.22
C ARG A 275 12.35 -34.32 -7.13
N SER A 276 11.26 -33.95 -6.47
CA SER A 276 11.25 -32.91 -5.43
C SER A 276 11.24 -33.49 -4.01
N PHE A 277 11.29 -34.82 -3.84
CA PHE A 277 11.10 -35.45 -2.54
C PHE A 277 12.10 -34.98 -1.49
N GLY A 278 11.60 -34.54 -0.33
CA GLY A 278 12.38 -33.95 0.75
C GLY A 278 12.70 -32.47 0.56
N ALA A 279 12.17 -31.81 -0.47
CA ALA A 279 12.28 -30.37 -0.63
C ALA A 279 11.37 -29.63 0.36
N VAL A 280 11.79 -28.44 0.77
CA VAL A 280 11.09 -27.55 1.71
C VAL A 280 11.09 -26.15 1.10
N GLY A 281 9.97 -25.45 1.16
CA GLY A 281 9.87 -24.06 0.72
C GLY A 281 10.42 -23.06 1.75
N ASP A 282 10.55 -21.80 1.34
CA ASP A 282 11.17 -20.72 2.14
C ASP A 282 10.33 -20.25 3.33
#